data_AF-A0AAJ7EJ54-F1
#
_entry.id   AF-A0AAJ7EJ54-F1
#
_cell.length_a   1.000
_cell.length_b   1.000
_cell.length_c   1.000
_cell.angle_alpha   90.00
_cell.angle_beta   90.00
_cell.angle_gamma   90.00
#
_symmetry.space_group_name_H-M   'P 1'
#
loop_
_entity.id
_entity.type
_entity.pdbx_description
1 polymer ?
#
loop_
_entity_poly.entity_id
_entity_poly.type
_entity_poly.pdbx_seq_one_letter_code
_entity_poly.pdbx_strand_id
1 'polypeptide(L)'
;MDKDTGKMPKFDPNTEAFQMRAQWKKAEACSKQWAELWSWLLDEQSRALKESKAIREEAAAELPRAIGKAETKKSLKPVPVTSTGFIGWIASKPDCQLEIYTPWLTHIPLRLPDAWECKNYEAYKS
;
A
#
# COMPACT_ATOMS: atom_id res chain seq x y z
N MET A 1 45.32 23.20 27.36
CA MET A 1 44.67 21.95 27.86
C MET A 1 43.75 22.38 28.98
N ASP A 2 42.57 22.88 28.63
CA ASP A 2 41.57 23.29 29.59
C ASP A 2 40.74 22.06 29.95
N LYS A 3 40.81 21.68 31.23
CA LYS A 3 40.07 20.56 31.77
C LYS A 3 38.60 20.95 31.81
N ASP A 4 37.82 20.42 30.87
CA ASP A 4 36.37 20.33 30.99
C ASP A 4 36.04 19.49 32.21
N THR A 5 35.89 20.16 33.35
CA THR A 5 35.32 19.54 34.55
C THR A 5 33.85 19.30 34.26
N GLY A 6 33.52 18.05 33.91
CA GLY A 6 32.17 17.51 33.76
C GLY A 6 31.36 17.61 35.06
N LYS A 7 30.95 18.83 35.41
CA LYS A 7 29.86 19.04 36.37
C LYS A 7 28.59 18.63 35.64
N MET A 8 28.02 17.49 36.00
CA MET A 8 26.67 17.15 35.58
C MET A 8 25.76 18.34 35.94
N PRO A 9 24.91 18.81 34.99
CA PRO A 9 23.98 19.88 35.28
C PRO A 9 23.13 19.44 36.47
N LYS A 10 23.20 20.20 37.57
CA LYS A 10 22.38 19.93 38.75
C LYS A 10 20.92 20.09 38.33
N PHE A 11 20.14 19.03 38.52
CA PHE A 11 18.70 19.02 38.31
C PHE A 11 18.06 20.11 39.17
N ASP A 12 17.50 21.12 38.51
CA ASP A 12 16.68 22.15 39.15
C ASP A 12 15.22 21.93 38.73
N PRO A 13 14.36 21.44 39.63
CA PRO A 13 12.95 21.16 39.35
C PRO A 13 12.19 22.36 38.78
N ASN A 14 12.59 23.59 39.12
CA ASN A 14 11.97 24.79 38.57
C ASN A 14 12.35 24.99 37.11
N THR A 15 13.61 24.80 36.77
CA THR A 15 14.10 24.96 35.39
C THR A 15 13.43 23.98 34.43
N GLU A 16 13.23 22.72 34.85
CA GLU A 16 12.47 21.75 34.05
C GLU A 16 11.00 22.11 33.90
N ALA A 17 10.35 22.57 34.99
CA ALA A 17 8.97 23.03 34.91
C ALA A 17 8.80 24.22 33.94
N PHE A 18 9.77 25.14 33.90
CA PHE A 18 9.79 26.23 32.92
C PHE A 18 10.03 25.74 31.49
N GLN A 19 10.95 24.80 31.28
CA GLN A 19 11.18 24.19 29.97
C GLN A 19 9.95 23.44 29.47
N MET A 20 9.31 22.65 30.33
CA MET A 20 8.06 21.95 30.02
C MET A 20 6.95 22.93 29.62
N ARG A 21 6.74 24.01 30.39
CA ARG A 21 5.77 25.06 30.03
C ARG A 21 6.09 25.73 28.71
N ALA A 22 7.37 25.97 28.41
CA ALA A 22 7.79 26.56 27.13
C ALA A 22 7.53 25.61 25.95
N GLN A 23 7.78 24.31 26.12
CA GLN A 23 7.47 23.29 25.10
C GLN A 23 5.96 23.18 24.86
N TRP A 24 5.16 23.19 25.93
CA TRP A 24 3.70 23.20 25.84
C TRP A 24 3.18 24.40 25.05
N LYS A 25 3.69 25.61 25.34
CA LYS A 25 3.31 26.82 24.58
C LYS A 25 3.70 26.74 23.11
N LYS A 26 4.87 26.16 22.79
CA LYS A 26 5.30 25.95 21.39
C LYS A 26 4.39 24.96 20.68
N ALA A 27 4.03 23.86 21.33
CA ALA A 27 3.10 22.86 20.78
C ALA A 27 1.72 23.48 20.52
N GLU A 28 1.21 24.30 21.45
CA GLU A 28 -0.07 24.98 21.29
C GLU A 28 -0.05 26.00 20.13
N ALA A 29 1.04 26.78 20.00
CA ALA A 29 1.22 27.70 18.88
C ALA A 29 1.31 26.96 17.54
N CYS A 30 2.06 25.86 17.48
CA CYS A 30 2.17 25.02 16.29
C CYS A 30 0.81 24.43 15.91
N SER A 31 0.01 23.96 16.88
CA SER A 31 -1.33 23.45 16.62
C SER A 31 -2.26 24.53 16.04
N LYS A 32 -2.17 25.77 16.53
CA LYS A 32 -2.96 26.90 16.01
C LYS A 32 -2.54 27.26 14.58
N GLN A 33 -1.24 27.39 14.34
CA GLN A 33 -0.71 27.64 13.00
C GLN A 33 -1.08 26.53 12.02
N TRP A 34 -1.04 25.28 12.47
CA TRP A 34 -1.43 24.16 11.63
C TRP A 34 -2.91 24.24 11.27
N ALA A 35 -3.77 24.53 12.24
CA ALA A 35 -5.20 24.69 11.98
C ALA A 35 -5.48 25.87 11.03
N GLU A 36 -4.84 27.02 11.21
CA GLU A 36 -5.05 28.19 10.34
C GLU A 36 -4.61 27.92 8.89
N LEU A 37 -3.45 27.28 8.71
CA LEU A 37 -2.86 27.09 7.38
C LEU A 37 -3.37 25.85 6.65
N TRP A 38 -3.78 24.80 7.38
CA TRP A 38 -4.03 23.48 6.80
C TRP A 38 -5.39 22.86 7.14
N SER A 39 -6.22 23.48 7.99
CA SER A 39 -7.56 22.94 8.30
C SER A 39 -8.43 22.76 7.06
N TRP A 40 -8.34 23.70 6.10
CA TRP A 40 -9.09 23.66 4.84
C TRP A 40 -8.80 22.39 4.01
N LEU A 41 -7.63 21.76 4.19
CA LEU A 41 -7.29 20.53 3.47
C LEU A 41 -8.21 19.37 3.87
N LEU A 42 -8.66 19.35 5.12
CA LEU A 42 -9.61 18.35 5.61
C LEU A 42 -10.99 18.56 4.98
N ASP A 43 -11.41 19.83 4.88
CA ASP A 43 -12.67 20.19 4.21
C ASP A 43 -12.63 19.80 2.73
N GLU A 44 -11.51 20.09 2.06
CA GLU A 44 -11.28 19.73 0.65
C GLU A 44 -11.29 18.23 0.44
N GLN A 45 -10.59 17.47 1.30
CA GLN A 45 -10.61 16.01 1.26
C GLN A 45 -12.04 15.47 1.40
N SER A 46 -12.81 16.03 2.34
CA SER A 46 -14.19 15.61 2.57
C SER A 46 -15.08 15.88 1.35
N ARG A 47 -14.87 17.01 0.68
CA ARG A 47 -15.59 17.39 -0.55
C ARG A 47 -15.24 16.46 -1.70
N ALA A 48 -13.96 16.27 -1.98
CA ALA A 48 -13.48 15.38 -3.04
C ALA A 48 -13.98 13.94 -2.84
N LEU A 49 -14.04 13.46 -1.59
CA LEU A 49 -14.54 12.13 -1.28
C LEU A 49 -16.04 12.02 -1.59
N LYS A 50 -16.85 13.03 -1.25
CA LYS A 50 -18.28 13.09 -1.60
C LYS A 50 -18.50 13.10 -3.11
N GLU A 51 -17.78 13.94 -3.83
CA GLU A 51 -17.86 14.02 -5.30
C GLU A 51 -17.48 12.68 -5.96
N SER A 52 -16.40 12.05 -5.51
CA SER A 52 -15.99 10.74 -6.02
C SER A 52 -17.01 9.63 -5.74
N LYS A 53 -17.78 9.74 -4.64
CA LYS A 53 -18.85 8.79 -4.32
C LYS A 53 -20.04 9.01 -5.22
N ALA A 54 -20.45 10.26 -5.43
CA ALA A 54 -21.52 10.61 -6.36
C ALA A 54 -21.25 10.09 -7.78
N ILE A 55 -20.05 10.31 -8.30
CA ILE A 55 -19.64 9.81 -9.63
C ILE A 55 -19.71 8.27 -9.69
N ARG A 56 -19.27 7.59 -8.61
CA ARG A 56 -19.35 6.11 -8.54
C ARG A 56 -20.79 5.61 -8.49
N GLU A 57 -21.67 6.32 -7.80
CA GLU A 57 -23.08 5.98 -7.70
C GLU A 57 -23.80 6.21 -9.04
N GLU A 58 -23.51 7.31 -9.74
CA GLU A 58 -24.00 7.60 -11.09
C GLU A 58 -23.53 6.54 -12.09
N ALA A 59 -22.23 6.24 -12.12
CA ALA A 59 -21.68 5.19 -12.98
C ALA A 59 -22.28 3.80 -12.67
N ALA A 60 -22.54 3.50 -11.40
CA ALA A 60 -23.20 2.26 -10.98
C ALA A 60 -24.71 2.22 -11.32
N ALA A 61 -25.36 3.38 -11.48
CA ALA A 61 -26.75 3.48 -11.90
C ALA A 61 -26.90 3.37 -13.43
N GLU A 62 -25.94 3.90 -14.19
CA GLU A 62 -25.89 3.82 -15.66
C GLU A 62 -25.45 2.45 -16.17
N LEU A 63 -24.66 1.71 -15.37
CA LEU A 63 -24.37 0.31 -15.67
C LEU A 63 -25.69 -0.46 -15.73
N PRO A 64 -25.97 -1.19 -16.84
CA PRO A 64 -27.11 -2.09 -16.89
C PRO A 64 -26.94 -3.07 -15.74
N ARG A 65 -27.71 -2.87 -14.66
CA ARG A 65 -27.84 -3.89 -13.63
C ARG A 65 -28.38 -5.08 -14.37
N ALA A 66 -27.53 -6.08 -14.61
CA ALA A 66 -27.92 -7.34 -15.16
C ALA A 66 -28.80 -8.07 -14.12
N ILE A 67 -30.00 -7.53 -13.88
CA ILE A 67 -31.13 -8.20 -13.26
C ILE A 67 -31.78 -9.01 -14.40
N GLY A 68 -30.96 -9.80 -15.08
CA GLY A 68 -31.42 -10.89 -15.89
C GLY A 68 -31.37 -12.10 -14.99
N LYS A 69 -32.54 -12.54 -14.50
CA LYS A 69 -32.71 -13.93 -14.08
C LYS A 69 -32.38 -14.80 -15.27
N ALA A 70 -31.11 -15.18 -15.40
CA ALA A 70 -30.73 -16.28 -16.26
C ALA A 70 -30.37 -17.43 -15.33
N GLU A 71 -31.40 -18.04 -14.74
CA GLU A 71 -31.35 -19.48 -14.50
C GLU A 71 -31.18 -20.16 -15.86
N THR A 72 -29.97 -20.08 -16.41
CA THR A 72 -29.53 -21.07 -17.36
C THR A 72 -29.45 -22.33 -16.53
N LYS A 73 -30.44 -23.22 -16.69
CA LYS A 73 -30.30 -24.62 -16.33
C LYS A 73 -29.08 -25.12 -17.09
N LYS A 74 -27.90 -24.97 -16.50
CA LYS A 74 -26.66 -25.56 -16.98
C LYS A 74 -26.82 -27.04 -16.76
N SER A 75 -27.44 -27.71 -17.74
CA SER A 75 -27.45 -29.16 -17.79
C SER A 75 -26.02 -29.58 -18.11
N LEU A 76 -25.37 -30.21 -17.13
CA LEU A 76 -24.12 -30.92 -17.36
C LEU A 76 -24.46 -32.10 -18.28
N LYS A 77 -24.15 -31.98 -19.57
CA LYS A 77 -24.14 -33.15 -20.45
C LYS A 77 -23.17 -34.16 -19.83
N PRO A 78 -23.49 -35.47 -19.84
CA PRO A 78 -22.58 -36.49 -19.32
C PRO A 78 -21.22 -36.33 -19.98
N VAL A 79 -20.16 -36.49 -19.19
CA VAL A 79 -18.78 -36.48 -19.69
C VAL A 79 -18.71 -37.49 -20.82
N PRO A 80 -18.34 -37.09 -22.05
CA PRO A 80 -18.23 -38.04 -23.13
C PRO A 80 -17.17 -39.07 -22.73
N VAL A 81 -17.52 -40.35 -22.84
CA VAL A 81 -16.55 -41.45 -22.74
C VAL A 81 -15.65 -41.35 -23.95
N THR A 82 -14.69 -40.44 -23.88
CA THR A 82 -13.57 -40.39 -24.81
C THR A 82 -12.72 -41.61 -24.51
N SER A 83 -12.32 -42.31 -25.57
CA SER A 83 -11.28 -43.33 -25.47
C SER A 83 -10.05 -42.66 -24.86
N THR A 84 -9.84 -42.91 -23.57
CA THR A 84 -8.69 -42.51 -22.76
C THR A 84 -7.43 -43.20 -23.28
N GLY A 85 -7.05 -42.87 -24.50
CA GLY A 85 -5.89 -43.39 -25.20
C GLY A 85 -5.36 -42.48 -26.31
N PHE A 86 -6.05 -41.38 -26.64
CA PHE A 86 -5.59 -40.44 -27.69
C PHE A 86 -5.55 -38.96 -27.27
N ILE A 87 -5.82 -38.65 -25.99
CA ILE A 87 -5.63 -37.29 -25.44
C ILE A 87 -4.18 -37.17 -24.96
N GLY A 88 -3.26 -37.18 -25.91
CA GLY A 88 -1.82 -37.14 -25.62
C GLY A 88 -1.00 -36.95 -26.89
N TRP A 89 -1.52 -37.35 -28.05
CA TRP A 89 -0.76 -37.27 -29.30
C TRP A 89 -0.45 -35.82 -29.74
N ILE A 90 -1.36 -34.87 -29.48
CA ILE A 90 -1.12 -33.44 -29.73
C ILE A 90 -0.11 -32.89 -28.73
N ALA A 91 -0.23 -33.22 -27.43
CA ALA A 91 0.71 -32.78 -26.40
C ALA A 91 2.10 -33.43 -26.52
N SER A 92 2.22 -34.56 -27.23
CA SER A 92 3.50 -35.22 -27.52
C SER A 92 4.24 -34.63 -28.73
N LYS A 93 3.60 -33.74 -29.50
CA LYS A 93 4.32 -33.01 -30.56
C LYS A 93 5.15 -31.89 -29.93
N PRO A 94 6.44 -31.76 -30.26
CA PRO A 94 7.32 -30.73 -29.68
C PRO A 94 6.78 -29.31 -29.93
N ASP A 95 6.14 -29.08 -31.07
CA ASP A 95 5.53 -27.78 -31.44
C ASP A 95 4.31 -27.40 -30.60
N CYS A 96 3.72 -28.36 -29.88
CA CYS A 96 2.51 -28.19 -29.07
C CYS A 96 2.76 -28.48 -27.58
N GLN A 97 4.03 -28.63 -27.18
CA GLN A 97 4.40 -28.56 -25.77
C GLN A 97 4.10 -27.14 -25.29
N LEU A 98 3.12 -27.02 -24.40
CA LEU A 98 2.97 -25.80 -23.61
C LEU A 98 4.28 -25.63 -22.84
N GLU A 99 4.97 -24.51 -23.06
CA GLU A 99 6.03 -24.07 -22.14
C GLU A 99 5.43 -24.14 -20.74
N ILE A 100 6.06 -24.91 -19.86
CA ILE A 100 5.57 -25.09 -18.50
C ILE A 100 5.66 -23.72 -17.84
N TYR A 101 4.55 -22.98 -17.85
CA TYR A 101 4.34 -21.89 -16.94
C TYR A 101 4.24 -22.54 -15.57
N THR A 102 5.38 -22.59 -14.89
CA THR A 102 5.52 -23.02 -13.50
C THR A 102 4.36 -22.46 -12.67
N PRO A 103 3.83 -23.21 -11.68
CA PRO A 103 2.76 -22.72 -10.82
C PRO A 103 3.13 -21.33 -10.30
N TRP A 104 2.22 -20.39 -10.52
CA TRP A 104 2.31 -18.97 -10.16
C TRP A 104 3.21 -18.72 -8.95
N LEU A 105 4.37 -18.10 -9.21
CA LEU A 105 5.32 -17.48 -8.27
C LEU A 105 5.07 -17.82 -6.78
N THR A 106 5.74 -18.86 -6.28
CA THR A 106 5.93 -19.09 -4.83
C THR A 106 6.85 -18.05 -4.18
N HIS A 107 7.42 -17.13 -4.97
CA HIS A 107 8.27 -16.05 -4.48
C HIS A 107 7.49 -14.74 -4.50
N ILE A 108 7.16 -14.26 -3.30
CA ILE A 108 6.75 -12.88 -3.07
C ILE A 108 7.88 -11.99 -3.64
N PRO A 109 7.59 -11.04 -4.54
CA PRO A 109 8.62 -10.11 -4.99
C PRO A 109 9.13 -9.34 -3.78
N LEU A 110 10.36 -9.63 -3.37
CA LEU A 110 11.03 -8.86 -2.33
C LEU A 110 11.27 -7.45 -2.88
N ARG A 111 10.90 -6.45 -2.09
CA ARG A 111 11.21 -5.04 -2.39
C ARG A 111 12.69 -4.93 -2.70
N LEU A 112 13.02 -4.26 -3.80
CA LEU A 112 14.41 -3.88 -4.09
C LEU A 112 14.94 -3.02 -2.93
N PRO A 113 16.13 -3.32 -2.38
CA PRO A 113 16.71 -2.51 -1.32
C PRO A 113 16.81 -1.05 -1.75
N ASP A 114 16.51 -0.13 -0.84
CA ASP A 114 16.70 1.29 -1.15
C ASP A 114 18.18 1.59 -1.37
N ALA A 115 18.48 2.67 -2.11
CA ALA A 115 19.86 3.01 -2.48
C ALA A 115 20.81 3.13 -1.26
N TRP A 116 20.29 3.49 -0.09
CA TRP A 116 21.02 3.63 1.17
C TRP A 116 21.16 2.31 1.96
N GLU A 117 20.46 1.24 1.56
CA GLU A 117 20.55 -0.10 2.16
C GLU A 117 21.62 -0.98 1.47
N CYS A 118 22.12 -0.54 0.32
CA CYS A 118 23.23 -1.20 -0.36
C CYS A 118 24.52 -1.04 0.47
N LYS A 119 25.15 -2.17 0.84
CA LYS A 119 26.44 -2.20 1.56
C LYS A 119 27.56 -1.39 0.90
N ASN A 120 27.43 -1.10 -0.40
CA ASN A 120 28.38 -0.33 -1.20
C ASN A 120 27.99 1.15 -1.35
N TYR A 121 26.94 1.65 -0.69
CA TYR A 121 26.51 3.05 -0.82
C TYR A 121 27.61 4.05 -0.44
N GLU A 122 28.44 3.71 0.55
CA GLU A 122 29.57 4.54 0.97
C GLU A 122 30.73 4.55 -0.05
N ALA A 123 30.86 3.51 -0.88
CA ALA A 123 31.92 3.41 -1.88
C ALA A 123 31.69 4.34 -3.10
N TYR A 124 30.46 4.77 -3.35
CA TYR A 124 30.10 5.69 -4.43
C TYR A 124 30.11 7.17 -4.00
N LYS A 125 30.46 7.46 -2.74
CA LYS A 125 30.56 8.82 -2.20
C LYS A 125 31.97 9.41 -2.27
N SER A 126 32.93 8.71 -2.89
CA SER A 126 34.30 9.21 -3.12
C SER A 126 34.47 9.80 -4.51
#